data_AF-A0A2S6RAX9-F1
#
_entry.id   AF-A0A2S6RAX9-F1
#
_cell.length_a   1.000
_cell.length_b   1.000
_cell.length_c   1.000
_cell.angle_alpha   90.00
_cell.angle_beta   90.00
_cell.angle_gamma   90.00
#
_symmetry.space_group_name_H-M   'P 1'
#
loop_
_entity.id
_entity.type
_entity.pdbx_description
1 polymer ?
#
loop_
_entity_poly.entity_id
_entity_poly.type
_entity_poly.pdbx_seq_one_letter_code
_entity_poly.pdbx_strand_id
1 'polypeptide(L)'
;MLFDIKYWKNKTNLKEFNNIKKEVLRLVNLKKNNKKLYDFNFLYQDKQSLKKNISKVHRLFPDYDNFILIGTGGSSLGSKAILDASSKNNIIFLENIDPNYILKKVSKIKKKKILLLIISKSGETIEVLSLYQIIINNF
;
A
#
# COMPACT_ATOMS: atom_id res chain seq x y z
N MET A 1 19.25 15.27 1.11
CA MET A 1 19.72 15.96 -0.11
C MET A 1 18.70 17.02 -0.47
N LEU A 2 19.05 18.30 -0.38
CA LEU A 2 18.16 19.41 -0.72
C LEU A 2 18.48 19.84 -2.17
N PHE A 3 17.45 19.99 -2.99
CA PHE A 3 17.59 20.39 -4.39
C PHE A 3 16.82 21.68 -4.65
N ASP A 4 17.44 22.62 -5.36
CA ASP A 4 16.77 23.83 -5.84
C ASP A 4 15.89 23.52 -7.06
N ILE A 5 14.59 23.77 -6.91
CA ILE A 5 13.54 23.56 -7.93
C ILE A 5 13.77 24.46 -9.17
N LYS A 6 14.55 25.55 -9.08
CA LYS A 6 14.81 26.45 -10.21
C LYS A 6 15.44 25.74 -11.42
N TYR A 7 16.30 24.74 -11.20
CA TYR A 7 16.92 23.98 -12.30
C TYR A 7 15.94 23.05 -13.02
N TRP A 8 14.86 22.62 -12.37
CA TRP A 8 13.83 21.78 -12.99
C TRP A 8 12.99 22.53 -14.03
N LYS A 9 12.72 23.82 -13.81
CA LYS A 9 11.95 24.65 -14.76
C LYS A 9 12.61 24.72 -16.14
N ASN A 10 13.94 24.66 -16.20
CA ASN A 10 14.69 24.67 -17.46
C ASN A 10 14.77 23.27 -18.12
N LYS A 11 14.56 22.19 -17.35
CA LYS A 11 14.57 20.81 -17.88
C LYS A 11 13.21 20.34 -18.36
N THR A 12 12.11 20.93 -17.88
CA THR A 12 10.79 20.71 -18.46
C THR A 12 10.68 21.51 -19.74
N ASN A 13 11.09 20.94 -20.88
CA ASN A 13 10.76 21.51 -22.17
C ASN A 13 9.24 21.71 -22.21
N LEU A 14 8.78 22.97 -22.23
CA LEU A 14 7.37 23.33 -22.17
C LEU A 14 6.55 22.58 -23.24
N LYS A 15 7.17 22.27 -24.39
CA LYS A 15 6.54 21.49 -25.47
C LYS A 15 6.31 20.02 -25.07
N GLU A 16 7.29 19.39 -24.45
CA GLU A 16 7.20 18.00 -23.98
C GLU A 16 6.18 17.88 -22.84
N PHE A 17 6.24 18.81 -21.87
CA PHE A 17 5.25 18.87 -20.80
C PHE A 17 3.82 19.07 -21.33
N ASN A 18 3.63 19.96 -22.30
CA ASN A 18 2.33 20.19 -22.92
C ASN A 18 1.83 18.97 -23.72
N ASN A 19 2.73 18.24 -24.39
CA ASN A 19 2.39 17.00 -25.08
C ASN A 19 1.95 15.91 -24.09
N ILE A 20 2.72 15.70 -23.01
CA ILE A 20 2.37 14.75 -21.94
C ILE A 20 1.03 15.15 -21.31
N LYS A 21 0.83 16.43 -21.00
CA LYS A 21 -0.43 16.95 -20.45
C LYS A 21 -1.61 16.66 -21.38
N LYS A 22 -1.46 16.88 -22.69
CA LYS A 22 -2.50 16.60 -23.69
C LYS A 22 -2.82 15.11 -23.75
N GLU A 23 -1.82 14.25 -23.68
CA GLU A 23 -2.01 12.80 -23.71
C GLU A 23 -2.69 12.29 -22.43
N VAL A 24 -2.28 12.77 -21.25
CA VAL A 24 -2.95 12.47 -19.98
C VAL A 24 -4.41 12.89 -20.03
N LEU A 25 -4.71 14.10 -20.52
CA LEU A 25 -6.10 14.58 -20.67
C LEU A 25 -6.90 13.74 -21.67
N ARG A 26 -6.28 13.28 -22.76
CA ARG A 26 -6.89 12.35 -23.73
C ARG A 26 -7.28 11.04 -23.06
N LEU A 27 -6.37 10.43 -22.32
CA LEU A 27 -6.61 9.18 -21.57
C LEU A 27 -7.72 9.35 -20.52
N VAL A 28 -7.72 10.47 -19.78
CA VAL A 28 -8.79 10.79 -18.80
C VAL A 28 -10.15 10.96 -19.49
N ASN A 29 -10.21 11.57 -20.68
CA ASN A 29 -11.45 11.70 -21.44
C ASN A 29 -11.92 10.38 -22.05
N LEU A 30 -11.01 9.52 -22.51
CA LEU A 30 -11.35 8.16 -22.96
C LEU A 30 -11.99 7.33 -21.84
N LYS A 31 -11.51 7.49 -20.59
CA LYS A 31 -12.15 6.92 -19.39
C LYS A 31 -13.59 7.42 -19.20
N LYS A 32 -13.85 8.72 -19.37
CA LYS A 32 -15.21 9.30 -19.26
C LYS A 32 -16.18 8.71 -20.30
N ASN A 33 -15.67 8.37 -21.48
CA ASN A 33 -16.47 7.82 -22.57
C ASN A 33 -16.66 6.28 -22.50
N ASN A 34 -16.32 5.64 -21.38
CA ASN A 34 -16.47 4.19 -21.15
C ASN A 34 -15.83 3.27 -22.21
N LYS A 35 -14.92 3.77 -23.06
CA LYS A 35 -14.07 2.89 -23.85
C LYS A 35 -13.11 2.20 -22.87
N LYS A 36 -13.21 0.88 -22.76
CA LYS A 36 -12.32 0.06 -21.92
C LYS A 36 -10.88 0.39 -22.31
N LEU A 37 -10.21 1.17 -21.46
CA LEU A 37 -8.77 1.37 -21.52
C LEU A 37 -8.14 0.11 -20.94
N TYR A 38 -8.03 -0.94 -21.76
CA TYR A 38 -7.48 -2.23 -21.35
C TYR A 38 -6.09 -2.10 -20.72
N ASP A 39 -5.31 -1.10 -21.14
CA ASP A 39 -3.98 -0.78 -20.63
C ASP A 39 -3.97 -0.19 -19.21
N PHE A 40 -5.13 0.25 -18.70
CA PHE A 40 -5.30 0.83 -17.37
C PHE A 40 -6.35 0.09 -16.53
N ASN A 41 -6.47 -1.23 -16.70
CA ASN A 41 -7.43 -2.06 -15.95
C ASN A 41 -7.34 -1.88 -14.43
N PHE A 42 -6.18 -1.51 -13.88
CA PHE A 42 -6.04 -1.19 -12.45
C PHE A 42 -6.89 0.00 -11.98
N LEU A 43 -7.25 0.91 -12.89
CA LEU A 43 -8.14 2.05 -12.63
C LEU A 43 -9.63 1.65 -12.65
N TYR A 44 -9.95 0.47 -13.16
CA TYR A 44 -11.30 -0.06 -13.26
C TYR A 44 -11.45 -1.26 -12.33
N GLN A 45 -11.61 -0.98 -11.03
CA GLN A 45 -11.89 -2.03 -10.05
C GLN A 45 -13.39 -2.24 -9.91
N ASP A 46 -13.83 -3.49 -10.04
CA ASP A 46 -15.20 -3.90 -9.70
C ASP A 46 -15.42 -3.71 -8.19
N LYS A 47 -16.00 -2.58 -7.83
CA LYS A 47 -16.30 -2.21 -6.44
C LYS A 47 -17.25 -3.20 -5.76
N GLN A 48 -18.18 -3.80 -6.51
CA GLN A 48 -19.15 -4.73 -5.94
C GLN A 48 -18.47 -6.05 -5.57
N SER A 49 -17.68 -6.61 -6.49
CA SER A 49 -16.90 -7.82 -6.23
C SER A 49 -15.89 -7.58 -5.09
N LEU A 50 -15.19 -6.44 -5.09
CA LEU A 50 -14.27 -6.09 -4.01
C LEU A 50 -14.98 -6.02 -2.65
N LYS A 51 -16.12 -5.32 -2.56
CA LYS A 51 -16.90 -5.23 -1.31
C LYS A 51 -17.38 -6.59 -0.83
N LYS A 52 -17.82 -7.47 -1.76
CA LYS A 52 -18.24 -8.83 -1.46
C LYS A 52 -17.08 -9.66 -0.88
N ASN A 53 -15.90 -9.57 -1.50
CA ASN A 53 -14.71 -10.29 -1.04
C ASN A 53 -14.22 -9.81 0.33
N ILE A 54 -14.16 -8.49 0.54
CA ILE A 54 -13.80 -7.90 1.83
C ILE A 54 -14.78 -8.36 2.91
N SER A 55 -16.08 -8.34 2.63
CA SER A 55 -17.10 -8.80 3.58
C SER A 55 -16.97 -10.29 3.90
N LYS A 56 -16.63 -11.12 2.91
CA LYS A 56 -16.40 -12.56 3.10
C LYS A 56 -15.19 -12.80 4.02
N VAL A 57 -14.08 -12.10 3.78
CA VAL A 57 -12.87 -12.22 4.62
C VAL A 57 -13.13 -11.72 6.03
N HIS A 58 -13.83 -10.59 6.20
CA HIS A 58 -14.15 -10.06 7.53
C HIS A 58 -14.98 -11.05 8.37
N ARG A 59 -15.91 -11.78 7.76
CA ARG A 59 -16.69 -12.84 8.43
C ARG A 59 -15.86 -14.02 8.93
N LEU A 60 -14.69 -14.28 8.34
CA LEU A 60 -13.78 -15.32 8.81
C LEU A 60 -13.03 -14.91 10.09
N PHE A 61 -12.92 -13.60 10.34
CA PHE A 61 -12.16 -13.04 11.45
C PHE A 61 -12.96 -11.94 12.19
N PRO A 62 -14.18 -12.25 12.70
CA PRO A 62 -15.10 -11.25 13.23
C PRO A 62 -14.59 -10.54 14.50
N ASP A 63 -13.77 -11.23 15.29
CA ASP A 63 -13.24 -10.73 16.59
C ASP A 63 -11.85 -10.09 16.48
N TYR A 64 -11.32 -9.94 15.27
CA TYR A 64 -9.96 -9.43 15.05
C TYR A 64 -9.98 -7.95 14.72
N ASP A 65 -9.70 -7.13 15.74
CA ASP A 65 -9.62 -5.68 15.59
C ASP A 65 -8.19 -5.15 15.50
N ASN A 66 -7.17 -6.01 15.56
CA ASN A 66 -5.76 -5.62 15.56
C ASN A 66 -5.00 -6.42 14.54
N PHE A 67 -4.18 -5.73 13.78
CA PHE A 67 -3.47 -6.32 12.66
C PHE A 67 -1.99 -6.02 12.77
N ILE A 68 -1.16 -6.99 12.42
CA ILE A 68 0.23 -6.75 12.06
C ILE A 68 0.33 -6.96 10.57
N LEU A 69 0.77 -5.93 9.84
CA LEU A 69 1.05 -6.03 8.43
C LEU A 69 2.55 -6.17 8.23
N ILE A 70 2.97 -7.30 7.67
CA ILE A 70 4.34 -7.55 7.22
C ILE A 70 4.38 -7.38 5.71
N GLY A 71 5.05 -6.33 5.27
CA GLY A 71 5.13 -5.94 3.86
C GLY A 71 6.05 -4.73 3.73
N THR A 72 6.73 -4.60 2.61
CA THR A 72 7.61 -3.46 2.34
C THR A 72 7.26 -2.79 1.01
N GLY A 73 7.72 -1.55 0.83
CA GLY A 73 7.47 -0.76 -0.37
C GLY A 73 5.98 -0.71 -0.75
N GLY A 74 5.67 -1.08 -2.00
CA GLY A 74 4.29 -1.04 -2.51
C GLY A 74 3.30 -1.95 -1.77
N SER A 75 3.78 -2.99 -1.07
CA SER A 75 2.95 -3.89 -0.27
C SER A 75 2.51 -3.32 1.07
N SER A 76 3.02 -2.14 1.46
CA SER A 76 2.70 -1.49 2.73
C SER A 76 2.40 0.01 2.60
N LEU A 77 3.18 0.76 1.82
CA LEU A 77 3.08 2.23 1.78
C LEU A 77 1.71 2.73 1.32
N GLY A 78 1.03 2.03 0.40
CA GLY A 78 -0.28 2.42 -0.07
C GLY A 78 -1.37 2.32 1.00
N SER A 79 -1.42 1.20 1.72
CA SER A 79 -2.37 1.02 2.82
C SER A 79 -2.05 1.95 3.99
N LYS A 80 -0.77 2.14 4.29
CA LYS A 80 -0.30 3.09 5.31
C LYS A 80 -0.73 4.52 5.01
N ALA A 81 -0.55 4.99 3.77
CA ALA A 81 -0.97 6.33 3.37
C ALA A 81 -2.49 6.55 3.53
N ILE A 82 -3.30 5.54 3.21
CA ILE A 82 -4.76 5.61 3.39
C ILE A 82 -5.14 5.63 4.87
N LEU A 83 -4.46 4.83 5.70
CA LEU A 83 -4.72 4.78 7.14
C LEU A 83 -4.22 6.01 7.88
N ASP A 84 -3.09 6.58 7.49
CA ASP A 84 -2.58 7.83 8.06
C ASP A 84 -3.53 9.01 7.76
N ALA A 85 -4.26 8.95 6.64
CA ALA A 85 -5.34 9.88 6.33
C ALA A 85 -6.67 9.58 7.07
N SER A 86 -6.74 8.45 7.81
CA SER A 86 -7.89 8.03 8.60
C SER A 86 -7.63 8.25 10.11
N SER A 87 -8.70 8.34 10.90
CA SER A 87 -8.61 8.43 12.36
C SER A 87 -8.44 7.08 13.06
N LYS A 88 -8.52 5.96 12.32
CA LYS A 88 -8.39 4.61 12.86
C LYS A 88 -6.99 4.08 12.63
N ASN A 89 -6.27 3.80 13.71
CA ASN A 89 -4.93 3.22 13.64
C ASN A 89 -4.81 1.94 14.46
N ASN A 90 -5.34 0.85 13.93
CA ASN A 90 -5.33 -0.48 14.54
C ASN A 90 -4.39 -1.46 13.82
N ILE A 91 -3.51 -0.95 12.95
CA ILE A 91 -2.55 -1.76 12.19
C ILE A 91 -1.12 -1.38 12.59
N ILE A 92 -0.35 -2.39 12.98
CA ILE A 92 1.09 -2.26 13.20
C ILE A 92 1.79 -2.68 11.92
N PHE A 93 2.40 -1.72 11.25
CA PHE A 93 3.25 -1.97 10.09
C PHE A 93 4.65 -2.42 10.52
N LEU A 94 5.09 -3.56 9.99
CA LEU A 94 6.44 -4.11 10.06
C LEU A 94 7.04 -4.13 8.65
N GLU A 95 7.86 -3.13 8.35
CA GLU A 95 8.35 -2.85 7.00
C GLU A 95 9.89 -2.88 6.90
N ASN A 96 10.57 -2.99 8.04
CA ASN A 96 12.00 -2.86 8.19
C ASN A 96 12.53 -3.95 9.13
N ILE A 97 13.65 -4.57 8.75
CA ILE A 97 14.35 -5.63 9.48
C ILE A 97 15.23 -5.14 10.64
N ASP A 98 15.38 -3.82 10.82
CA ASP A 98 16.11 -3.24 11.95
C ASP A 98 15.56 -3.77 13.29
N PRO A 99 16.37 -4.47 14.10
CA PRO A 99 15.94 -5.04 15.38
C PRO A 99 15.31 -4.00 16.31
N ASN A 100 15.84 -2.77 16.36
CA ASN A 100 15.31 -1.71 17.22
C ASN A 100 13.93 -1.25 16.75
N TYR A 101 13.74 -1.18 15.44
CA TYR A 101 12.44 -0.87 14.84
C TYR A 101 11.42 -1.96 15.20
N ILE A 102 11.79 -3.23 15.04
CA ILE A 102 10.93 -4.38 15.33
C ILE A 102 10.55 -4.36 16.81
N LEU A 103 11.52 -4.29 17.74
CA LEU A 103 11.27 -4.26 19.17
C LEU A 103 10.34 -3.11 19.57
N LYS A 104 10.54 -1.92 19.01
CA LYS A 104 9.68 -0.74 19.28
C LYS A 104 8.25 -0.91 18.76
N LYS A 105 8.05 -1.65 17.67
CA LYS A 105 6.72 -1.92 17.10
C LYS A 105 6.02 -3.03 17.86
N VAL A 106 6.74 -4.10 18.12
CA VAL A 106 6.26 -5.31 18.78
C VAL A 106 5.91 -5.03 20.25
N SER A 107 6.68 -4.22 20.97
CA SER A 107 6.36 -3.82 22.35
C SER A 107 5.04 -3.06 22.52
N LYS A 108 4.48 -2.49 21.43
CA LYS A 108 3.17 -1.82 21.45
C LYS A 108 2.00 -2.79 21.39
N ILE A 109 2.28 -4.07 21.12
CA ILE A 109 1.29 -5.12 21.07
C ILE A 109 0.81 -5.42 22.49
N LYS A 110 -0.35 -4.88 22.87
CA LYS A 110 -0.97 -5.12 24.19
C LYS A 110 -2.11 -6.14 24.17
N LYS A 111 -2.54 -6.59 22.98
CA LYS A 111 -3.82 -7.30 22.80
C LYS A 111 -3.60 -8.76 22.41
N LYS A 112 -4.45 -9.64 22.95
CA LYS A 112 -4.33 -11.11 22.81
C LYS A 112 -4.81 -11.68 21.47
N LYS A 113 -5.59 -10.93 20.67
CA LYS A 113 -6.08 -11.36 19.35
C LYS A 113 -5.55 -10.43 18.26
N ILE A 114 -4.63 -10.95 17.45
CA ILE A 114 -3.97 -10.22 16.36
C ILE A 114 -4.01 -11.07 15.10
N LEU A 115 -4.37 -10.45 13.99
CA LEU A 115 -4.29 -11.09 12.68
C LEU A 115 -3.00 -10.65 11.98
N LEU A 116 -2.23 -11.63 11.50
CA LEU A 116 -1.04 -11.39 10.71
C LEU A 116 -1.41 -11.27 9.23
N LEU A 117 -1.08 -10.14 8.61
CA LEU A 117 -1.25 -9.87 7.19
C LEU A 117 0.13 -9.86 6.54
N ILE A 118 0.46 -10.92 5.80
CA ILE A 118 1.73 -11.04 5.08
C ILE A 118 1.48 -10.68 3.63
N ILE A 119 2.09 -9.61 3.16
CA ILE A 119 1.86 -9.08 1.82
C ILE A 119 3.20 -8.95 1.09
N SER A 120 3.42 -9.82 0.11
CA SER A 120 4.50 -9.71 -0.87
C SER A 120 3.95 -10.08 -2.24
N LYS A 121 4.24 -9.26 -3.26
CA LYS A 121 3.84 -9.56 -4.65
C LYS A 121 4.57 -10.78 -5.19
N SER A 122 5.88 -10.90 -4.91
CA SER A 122 6.69 -12.04 -5.37
C SER A 122 6.59 -13.25 -4.45
N GLY A 123 6.23 -13.05 -3.17
CA GLY A 123 6.29 -14.10 -2.15
C GLY A 123 7.71 -14.38 -1.64
N GLU A 124 8.72 -13.79 -2.26
CA GLU A 124 10.14 -14.07 -2.03
C GLU A 124 10.90 -12.87 -1.45
N THR A 125 10.20 -11.79 -1.10
CA THR A 125 10.85 -10.59 -0.53
C THR A 125 11.52 -10.95 0.80
N ILE A 126 12.85 -10.90 0.85
CA ILE A 126 13.64 -11.39 1.98
C ILE A 126 13.27 -10.68 3.28
N GLU A 127 13.03 -9.37 3.25
CA GLU A 127 12.62 -8.60 4.41
C GLU A 127 11.30 -9.09 4.98
N VAL A 128 10.34 -9.43 4.11
CA VAL A 128 9.03 -9.96 4.52
C VAL A 128 9.17 -11.34 5.13
N LEU A 129 9.97 -12.22 4.52
CA LEU A 129 10.22 -13.57 5.02
C LEU A 129 10.96 -13.56 6.36
N SER A 130 12.01 -12.72 6.49
CA SER A 130 12.74 -12.55 7.74
C SER A 130 11.84 -12.03 8.85
N LEU A 131 11.04 -10.99 8.58
CA LEU A 131 10.10 -10.46 9.57
C LEU A 131 9.02 -11.48 9.97
N TYR A 132 8.48 -12.23 9.00
CA TYR A 132 7.53 -13.30 9.27
C TYR A 132 8.13 -14.34 10.22
N GLN A 133 9.34 -14.80 9.95
CA GLN A 133 10.02 -15.81 10.76
C GLN A 133 10.37 -15.27 12.16
N ILE A 134 10.79 -14.00 12.26
CA ILE A 134 11.00 -13.35 13.56
C ILE A 134 9.70 -13.32 14.36
N ILE A 135 8.57 -12.93 13.76
CA ILE A 135 7.29 -12.82 14.47
C ILE A 135 6.77 -14.19 14.91
N ILE A 136 6.77 -15.20 14.03
CA ILE A 136 6.29 -16.55 14.38
C ILE A 136 7.16 -17.24 15.43
N ASN A 137 8.46 -16.93 15.50
CA ASN A 137 9.33 -17.54 16.51
C ASN A 137 9.30 -16.84 17.87
N ASN A 138 8.73 -15.64 17.97
CA ASN A 138 8.70 -14.83 19.20
C ASN A 138 7.28 -14.63 19.76
N PHE A 139 6.25 -15.21 19.13
CA PHE A 139 4.84 -15.16 19.53
C PHE A 139 4.19 -16.53 19.37
#